data_AF-A0A838TVH8-F1
#
_entry.id   AF-A0A838TVH8-F1
#
_cell.length_a   1.000
_cell.length_b   1.000
_cell.length_c   1.000
_cell.angle_alpha   90.00
_cell.angle_beta   90.00
_cell.angle_gamma   90.00
#
_symmetry.space_group_name_H-M   'P 1'
#
loop_
_entity.id
_entity.type
_entity.pdbx_description
1 polymer ?
#
loop_
_entity_poly.entity_id
_entity_poly.type
_entity_poly.pdbx_seq_one_letter_code
_entity_poly.pdbx_strand_id
1 'polypeptide(L)'
;MDKKTNLSQNLTKLSDIAAWFDEQATVDVEEGLVKVKEAAILIKESKLRLKAIENEFEEIKKDIDTESDPTDASEPTKEEPKKETTQPTIDEIPF
;
A
#
# COMPACT_ATOMS: atom_id res chain seq x y z
N MET A 1 10.68 25.55 -4.57
CA MET A 1 9.52 24.76 -4.15
C MET A 1 9.55 23.44 -4.91
N ASP A 2 10.01 22.37 -4.27
CA ASP A 2 9.93 21.03 -4.85
C ASP A 2 8.47 20.67 -5.09
N LYS A 3 8.13 20.52 -6.37
CA LYS A 3 6.82 20.08 -6.85
C LYS A 3 6.67 18.57 -6.60
N LYS A 4 6.97 18.13 -5.37
CA LYS A 4 6.76 16.77 -4.88
C LYS A 4 5.25 16.60 -4.92
N THR A 5 4.75 15.87 -5.92
CA THR A 5 3.35 15.53 -6.09
C THR A 5 2.77 15.18 -4.73
N ASN A 6 1.95 16.09 -4.20
CA ASN A 6 1.53 16.00 -2.80
C ASN A 6 0.46 14.92 -2.74
N LEU A 7 0.66 13.91 -1.90
CA LEU A 7 -0.28 12.80 -1.74
C LEU A 7 -1.72 13.30 -1.54
N SER A 8 -1.91 14.37 -0.77
CA SER A 8 -3.24 14.98 -0.56
C SER A 8 -3.86 15.47 -1.86
N GLN A 9 -3.09 16.08 -2.76
CA GLN A 9 -3.61 16.55 -4.05
C GLN A 9 -4.03 15.38 -4.95
N ASN A 10 -3.26 14.29 -4.95
CA ASN A 10 -3.62 13.10 -5.72
C ASN A 10 -4.91 12.46 -5.16
N LEU A 11 -5.06 12.41 -3.83
CA LEU A 11 -6.28 11.92 -3.20
C LEU A 11 -7.49 12.81 -3.49
N THR A 12 -7.34 14.14 -3.47
CA THR A 12 -8.40 15.07 -3.87
C THR A 12 -8.84 14.81 -5.31
N LYS A 13 -7.90 14.74 -6.25
CA LYS A 13 -8.23 14.45 -7.66
C LYS A 13 -8.91 13.10 -7.86
N LEU A 14 -8.49 12.07 -7.12
CA LEU A 14 -9.15 10.77 -7.16
C LEU A 14 -10.60 10.85 -6.65
N SER A 15 -10.84 11.65 -5.60
CA SER A 15 -12.19 11.94 -5.11
C SER A 15 -13.02 12.68 -6.16
N ASP A 16 -12.44 13.66 -6.85
CA ASP A 16 -13.13 14.42 -7.90
C ASP A 16 -13.49 13.52 -9.09
N ILE A 17 -12.60 12.58 -9.46
CA ILE A 17 -12.89 11.59 -10.50
C ILE A 17 -14.05 10.68 -10.08
N ALA A 18 -14.06 10.20 -8.83
CA ALA A 18 -15.15 9.37 -8.33
C ALA A 18 -16.48 10.14 -8.32
N ALA A 19 -16.48 11.36 -7.80
CA ALA A 19 -17.66 12.23 -7.80
C ALA A 19 -18.18 12.50 -9.21
N TRP A 20 -17.30 12.71 -10.18
CA TRP A 20 -17.69 12.90 -11.58
C TRP A 20 -18.50 11.71 -12.12
N PHE A 21 -18.14 10.46 -11.77
CA PHE A 21 -18.90 9.27 -12.18
C PHE A 21 -20.26 9.19 -11.48
N ASP A 22 -20.34 9.57 -10.20
CA ASP A 22 -21.58 9.53 -9.42
C ASP A 22 -22.60 10.59 -9.88
N GLU A 23 -22.12 11.71 -10.44
CA GLU A 23 -22.97 12.80 -10.94
C GLU A 23 -23.60 12.48 -12.31
N GLN A 24 -23.14 11.45 -13.03
CA GLN A 24 -23.67 11.14 -14.36
C GLN A 24 -24.95 10.28 -14.29
N ALA A 25 -26.05 10.79 -14.86
CA ALA A 25 -27.26 9.99 -15.08
C ALA A 25 -27.05 8.90 -16.15
N THR A 26 -26.21 9.19 -17.16
CA THR A 26 -25.74 8.25 -18.18
C THR A 26 -24.28 8.54 -18.44
N VAL A 27 -23.42 7.55 -18.27
CA VAL A 27 -21.96 7.71 -18.41
C VAL A 27 -21.56 7.71 -19.89
N ASP A 28 -20.86 8.75 -20.33
CA ASP A 28 -20.09 8.72 -21.57
C ASP A 28 -18.89 7.78 -21.38
N VAL A 29 -18.85 6.71 -22.18
CA VAL A 29 -17.84 5.65 -22.06
C VAL A 29 -16.45 6.13 -22.50
N GLU A 30 -16.36 7.02 -23.49
CA GLU A 30 -15.07 7.54 -23.96
C GLU A 30 -14.45 8.47 -22.92
N GLU A 31 -15.26 9.38 -22.37
CA GLU A 31 -14.82 10.26 -21.29
C GLU A 31 -14.50 9.47 -20.00
N GLY A 32 -15.35 8.50 -19.66
CA GLY A 32 -15.11 7.59 -18.54
C GLY A 32 -13.78 6.85 -18.67
N LEU A 33 -13.43 6.39 -19.87
CA LEU A 33 -12.14 5.73 -20.11
C LEU A 33 -10.95 6.68 -19.90
N VAL A 34 -11.09 7.97 -20.24
CA VAL A 34 -10.07 8.99 -19.97
C VAL A 34 -9.90 9.19 -18.47
N LYS A 35 -11.01 9.33 -17.71
CA LYS A 35 -10.99 9.50 -16.26
C LYS A 35 -10.35 8.30 -15.54
N VAL A 36 -10.64 7.08 -15.98
CA VAL A 36 -10.01 5.86 -15.42
C VAL A 36 -8.50 5.84 -15.68
N LYS A 37 -8.05 6.24 -16.87
CA LYS A 37 -6.61 6.34 -17.18
C LYS A 37 -5.91 7.39 -16.30
N GLU A 38 -6.54 8.54 -16.08
CA GLU A 38 -6.04 9.56 -15.17
C GLU A 38 -5.94 9.04 -13.73
N ALA A 39 -7.01 8.40 -13.23
CA ALA A 39 -7.02 7.80 -11.91
C ALA A 39 -5.92 6.74 -11.74
N ALA A 40 -5.67 5.91 -12.75
CA ALA A 40 -4.61 4.91 -12.71
C ALA A 40 -3.21 5.53 -12.50
N ILE A 41 -2.93 6.67 -13.16
CA ILE A 41 -1.67 7.41 -12.98
C ILE A 41 -1.59 7.96 -11.56
N LEU A 42 -2.64 8.64 -11.09
CA LEU A 42 -2.70 9.22 -9.74
C LEU A 42 -2.51 8.17 -8.64
N ILE A 43 -3.12 6.99 -8.79
CA ILE A 43 -2.96 5.86 -7.86
C ILE A 43 -1.51 5.38 -7.85
N LYS A 44 -0.88 5.24 -9.03
CA LYS A 44 0.51 4.78 -9.13
C LYS A 44 1.46 5.75 -8.42
N GLU A 45 1.30 7.04 -8.66
CA GLU A 45 2.09 8.08 -7.99
C GLU A 45 1.86 8.09 -6.47
N SER A 46 0.60 7.96 -6.04
CA SER A 46 0.25 7.91 -4.62
C SER A 46 0.88 6.73 -3.90
N LYS A 47 0.87 5.54 -4.53
CA LYS A 47 1.53 4.33 -4.00
C LYS A 47 3.04 4.52 -3.87
N LEU A 48 3.69 5.16 -4.84
CA LEU A 48 5.12 5.45 -4.77
C LEU A 48 5.43 6.43 -3.63
N ARG A 49 4.61 7.47 -3.44
CA ARG A 49 4.80 8.42 -2.34
C ARG A 49 4.57 7.77 -0.98
N LEU A 50 3.56 6.92 -0.85
CA LEU A 50 3.31 6.16 0.39
C LEU A 50 4.49 5.26 0.75
N LYS A 51 5.03 4.52 -0.22
CA LYS A 51 6.22 3.69 -0.01
C LYS A 51 7.43 4.51 0.46
N ALA A 52 7.64 5.70 -0.11
CA ALA A 52 8.70 6.58 0.35
C ALA A 52 8.48 7.04 1.80
N ILE A 53 7.24 7.38 2.17
CA ILE A 53 6.88 7.75 3.55
C ILE A 53 7.11 6.58 4.51
N GLU A 54 6.69 5.37 4.14
CA GLU A 54 6.91 4.14 4.93
C GLU A 54 8.40 3.91 5.20
N ASN A 55 9.24 4.04 4.17
CA ASN A 55 10.70 3.95 4.34
C ASN A 55 11.24 5.04 5.27
N GLU A 56 10.77 6.30 5.16
CA GLU A 56 11.16 7.40 6.06
C GLU A 56 10.79 7.07 7.52
N PHE A 57 9.62 6.46 7.77
CA PHE A 57 9.21 6.00 9.11
C PHE A 57 10.08 4.86 9.66
N GLU A 58 10.44 3.89 8.82
CA GLU A 58 11.28 2.77 9.24
C GLU A 58 12.70 3.22 9.63
N GLU A 59 13.27 4.19 8.92
CA GLU A 59 14.56 4.78 9.32
C GLU A 59 14.46 5.53 10.66
N ILE A 60 13.40 6.31 10.88
CA ILE A 60 13.18 6.99 12.17
C ILE A 60 13.04 5.98 13.32
N LYS A 61 12.33 4.87 13.10
CA LYS A 61 12.21 3.80 14.11
C LYS A 61 13.59 3.25 14.47
N LYS A 62 14.42 2.92 13.47
CA LYS A 62 15.78 2.45 13.71
C LYS A 62 16.59 3.46 14.49
N ASP A 63 16.53 4.75 14.13
CA ASP A 63 17.27 5.79 14.84
C ASP A 63 16.88 5.86 16.32
N ILE A 64 15.58 5.78 16.63
CA ILE A 64 15.07 5.74 18.01
C ILE A 64 15.52 4.48 18.75
N ASP A 65 15.41 3.30 18.13
CA ASP A 65 15.82 2.04 18.73
C ASP A 65 17.34 2.03 19.00
N THR A 66 18.14 2.60 18.09
CA THR A 66 19.61 2.66 18.21
C THR A 66 20.08 3.69 19.24
N GLU A 67 19.34 4.78 19.46
CA GLU A 67 19.61 5.74 20.55
C GLU A 67 19.18 5.23 21.94
N SER A 68 18.37 4.16 22.00
CA SER A 68 17.78 3.67 23.25
C SER A 68 18.59 2.62 24.02
N ASP A 69 19.83 2.28 23.62
CA ASP A 69 20.63 1.31 24.39
C ASP A 69 22.16 1.48 24.25
N PRO A 70 22.91 1.92 25.29
CA PRO A 70 24.25 1.44 25.51
C PRO A 70 24.19 0.19 26.39
N THR A 71 24.53 -0.96 25.79
CA THR A 71 24.84 -2.25 26.43
C THR A 71 23.70 -3.09 27.02
N ASP A 72 23.24 -4.10 26.27
CA ASP A 72 23.28 -5.49 26.74
C ASP A 72 23.34 -6.48 25.56
N ALA A 73 24.18 -7.51 25.71
CA ALA A 73 24.52 -8.48 24.69
C ALA A 73 23.91 -9.84 25.05
N SER A 74 23.17 -10.46 24.12
CA SER A 74 23.10 -11.94 24.01
C SER A 74 22.35 -12.41 22.76
N GLU A 75 23.07 -13.00 21.81
CA GLU A 75 22.55 -14.07 20.93
C GLU A 75 21.92 -15.20 21.77
N PRO A 76 20.88 -15.89 21.26
CA PRO A 76 21.12 -17.25 20.76
C PRO A 76 20.31 -17.67 19.51
N THR A 77 21.05 -18.24 18.56
CA THR A 77 20.88 -19.58 17.94
C THR A 77 19.68 -19.88 17.02
N LYS A 78 20.03 -20.16 15.75
CA LYS A 78 19.26 -20.96 14.77
C LYS A 78 18.77 -22.29 15.35
N GLU A 79 17.48 -22.60 15.20
CA GLU A 79 17.00 -23.97 14.99
C GLU A 79 15.81 -24.00 14.01
N GLU A 80 16.01 -24.67 12.87
CA GLU A 80 15.02 -25.37 12.04
C GLU A 80 15.57 -26.80 11.86
N PRO A 81 14.80 -27.83 11.43
CA PRO A 81 13.34 -27.97 11.28
C PRO A 81 12.80 -29.35 11.76
N LYS A 82 11.47 -29.57 11.70
CA LYS A 82 10.89 -30.82 11.15
C LYS A 82 9.40 -30.70 10.80
N LYS A 83 9.09 -31.19 9.60
CA LYS A 83 7.79 -31.29 8.91
C LYS A 83 6.73 -32.01 9.74
N GLU A 84 5.49 -31.55 9.64
CA GLU A 84 4.34 -32.47 9.59
C GLU A 84 3.35 -32.01 8.52
N THR A 85 3.10 -32.93 7.59
CA THR A 85 2.28 -32.79 6.39
C THR A 85 0.82 -32.96 6.76
N THR A 86 -0.06 -32.04 6.37
CA THR A 86 -1.44 -32.39 6.01
C THR A 86 -2.13 -31.28 5.22
N GLN A 87 -2.39 -31.56 3.95
CA GLN A 87 -3.50 -31.01 3.16
C GLN A 87 -4.11 -32.19 2.40
N PRO A 88 -5.36 -32.10 1.89
CA PRO A 88 -6.59 -31.65 2.52
C PRO A 88 -7.67 -32.75 2.39
N THR A 89 -8.68 -32.79 3.28
CA THR A 89 -9.87 -33.64 3.05
C THR A 89 -10.91 -32.85 2.24
N ILE A 90 -11.38 -33.45 1.15
CA ILE A 90 -12.15 -32.82 0.07
C ILE A 90 -13.66 -33.11 0.19
N ASP A 91 -14.18 -33.35 1.40
CA ASP A 91 -15.49 -33.98 1.59
C ASP A 91 -16.61 -33.08 2.15
N GLU A 92 -16.54 -31.74 2.01
CA GLU A 92 -17.64 -30.86 2.46
C GLU A 92 -18.03 -29.74 1.49
N ILE A 93 -18.06 -30.02 0.18
CA ILE A 93 -18.78 -29.15 -0.77
C ILE A 93 -19.99 -29.92 -1.34
N PRO A 94 -21.20 -29.75 -0.78
CA PRO A 94 -22.41 -30.19 -1.46
C PRO A 94 -22.66 -29.32 -2.71
N PHE A 95 -22.91 -29.97 -3.85
CA PHE A 95 -23.37 -29.34 -5.09
C PHE A 95 -24.68 -28.58 -4.91
#